data_AF-A0AAV8WNU4-F1
#
_entry.id   AF-A0AAV8WNU4-F1
#
_cell.length_a   1.000
_cell.length_b   1.000
_cell.length_c   1.000
_cell.angle_alpha   90.00
_cell.angle_beta   90.00
_cell.angle_gamma   90.00
#
_symmetry.space_group_name_H-M   'P 1'
#
loop_
_entity.id
_entity.type
_entity.pdbx_description
1 polymer ?
#
loop_
_entity_poly.entity_id
_entity_poly.type
_entity_poly.pdbx_seq_one_letter_code
_entity_poly.pdbx_strand_id
1 'polypeptide(L)'
;MTKDAPPGTLGLVSSSGWMTTDLFPDAMKHFIKYSNSSKENPSLLVYDNHESHLFITALNIAKENGVIILTLPSHCSHKMQPLDMCVLFV
;
A
#
# COMPACT_ATOMS: atom_id res chain seq x y z
N MET A 1 16.05 -11.92 6.99
CA MET A 1 15.87 -11.11 5.78
C MET A 1 16.00 -9.60 6.01
N THR A 2 16.16 -9.14 7.25
CA THR A 2 16.29 -7.70 7.60
C THR A 2 17.64 -7.37 8.23
N LYS A 3 18.68 -8.19 8.01
CA LYS A 3 19.92 -8.15 8.80
C LYS A 3 20.71 -6.84 8.70
N ASP A 4 20.45 -6.04 7.67
CA ASP A 4 21.04 -4.71 7.45
C ASP A 4 19.98 -3.66 7.07
N ALA A 5 18.70 -3.93 7.36
CA ALA A 5 17.62 -3.01 7.03
C ALA A 5 17.50 -1.89 8.07
N PRO A 6 17.05 -0.68 7.68
CA PRO A 6 16.78 0.40 8.63
C PRO A 6 15.83 -0.04 9.77
N PRO A 7 15.98 0.54 10.98
CA PRO A 7 15.06 0.26 12.08
C PRO A 7 13.61 0.51 11.68
N GLY A 8 12.75 -0.47 11.96
CA GLY A 8 11.34 -0.39 11.64
C GLY A 8 10.94 -1.02 10.30
N THR A 9 11.87 -1.47 9.45
CA THR A 9 11.54 -2.18 8.20
C THR A 9 10.67 -3.42 8.44
N LEU A 10 9.57 -3.53 7.68
CA LEU A 10 8.73 -4.71 7.66
C LEU A 10 9.20 -5.68 6.57
N GLY A 11 9.70 -6.86 6.97
CA GLY A 11 10.07 -7.93 6.05
C GLY A 11 8.94 -8.92 5.85
N LEU A 12 8.14 -8.75 4.80
CA LEU A 12 7.11 -9.71 4.38
C LEU A 12 7.66 -10.61 3.28
N VAL A 13 7.35 -11.91 3.33
CA VAL A 13 7.81 -12.90 2.34
C VAL A 13 6.62 -13.76 1.93
N SER A 14 6.43 -13.91 0.62
CA SER A 14 5.60 -14.95 0.04
C SER A 14 6.46 -15.94 -0.72
N SER A 15 5.98 -17.17 -0.85
CA SER A 15 6.66 -18.23 -1.62
C SER A 15 6.81 -17.88 -3.11
N SER A 16 5.96 -17.00 -3.64
CA SER A 16 6.00 -16.53 -5.02
C SER A 16 6.80 -15.23 -5.21
N GLY A 17 7.19 -14.56 -4.11
CA GLY A 17 7.80 -13.23 -4.14
C GLY A 17 6.83 -12.08 -4.40
N TRP A 18 5.55 -12.37 -4.65
CA TRP A 18 4.52 -11.36 -4.91
C TRP A 18 3.73 -10.99 -3.65
N MET A 19 3.09 -9.83 -3.67
CA MET A 19 2.14 -9.45 -2.62
C MET A 19 0.94 -10.42 -2.63
N THR A 20 0.57 -10.92 -1.45
CA THR A 20 -0.58 -11.81 -1.29
C THR A 20 -1.66 -11.18 -0.40
N THR A 21 -2.87 -11.73 -0.45
CA THR A 21 -3.99 -11.40 0.44
C THR A 21 -3.61 -11.31 1.91
N ASP A 22 -2.77 -12.23 2.34
CA ASP A 22 -2.51 -12.45 3.75
C ASP A 22 -1.45 -11.47 4.26
N LEU A 23 -0.57 -11.02 3.36
CA LEU A 23 0.51 -10.09 3.66
C LEU A 23 0.07 -8.62 3.56
N PHE A 24 -0.89 -8.33 2.67
CA PHE A 24 -1.29 -6.95 2.41
C PHE A 24 -1.93 -6.23 3.63
N PRO A 25 -2.76 -6.87 4.47
CA PRO A 25 -3.24 -6.26 5.71
C PRO A 25 -2.12 -5.82 6.64
N ASP A 26 -1.03 -6.57 6.72
CA ASP A 26 0.12 -6.21 7.56
C ASP A 26 0.93 -5.06 6.95
N ALA A 27 1.05 -5.02 5.62
CA ALA A 27 1.59 -3.86 4.91
C ALA A 27 0.72 -2.60 5.14
N MET A 28 -0.62 -2.72 5.14
CA MET A 28 -1.53 -1.61 5.40
C MET A 28 -1.41 -1.08 6.83
N LYS A 29 -1.36 -1.96 7.84
CA LYS A 29 -1.14 -1.55 9.25
C LYS A 29 0.19 -0.83 9.41
N HIS A 30 1.22 -1.33 8.74
CA HIS A 30 2.52 -0.69 8.73
C HIS A 30 2.49 0.70 8.09
N PHE A 31 1.84 0.83 6.93
CA PHE A 31 1.62 2.14 6.30
C PHE A 31 0.94 3.11 7.25
N ILE A 32 -0.19 2.73 7.86
CA ILE A 32 -0.94 3.57 8.81
C ILE A 32 -0.05 4.02 9.98
N LYS A 33 0.75 3.10 10.54
CA LYS A 33 1.65 3.40 11.66
C LYS A 33 2.66 4.50 11.32
N TYR A 34 3.21 4.51 10.11
CA TYR A 34 4.26 5.45 9.74
C TYR A 34 3.75 6.69 9.00
N SER A 35 2.55 6.63 8.40
CA SER A 35 1.88 7.81 7.84
C SER A 35 1.14 8.64 8.90
N ASN A 36 0.91 8.08 10.09
CA ASN A 36 0.04 8.66 11.12
C ASN A 36 -1.35 9.02 10.57
N SER A 37 -1.87 8.16 9.67
CA SER A 37 -3.20 8.33 9.10
C SER A 37 -4.26 8.20 10.19
N SER A 38 -5.19 9.14 10.22
CA SER A 38 -6.39 9.07 11.04
C SER A 38 -7.58 9.68 10.29
N LYS A 39 -8.79 9.61 10.86
CA LYS A 39 -9.97 10.26 10.25
C LYS A 39 -9.86 11.79 10.21
N GLU A 40 -9.08 12.34 11.13
CA GLU A 40 -8.79 13.77 11.27
C GLU A 40 -7.57 14.20 10.43
N ASN A 41 -6.67 13.26 10.11
CA ASN A 41 -5.51 13.45 9.25
C ASN A 41 -5.43 12.35 8.17
N PRO A 42 -6.28 12.41 7.13
CA PRO A 42 -6.40 11.34 6.16
C PRO A 42 -5.18 11.26 5.24
N SER A 43 -4.75 10.03 4.93
CA SER A 43 -3.68 9.76 3.95
C SER A 43 -4.26 9.24 2.64
N LEU A 44 -3.69 9.66 1.51
CA LEU A 44 -4.04 9.13 0.19
C LEU A 44 -3.05 8.04 -0.22
N LEU A 45 -3.56 6.85 -0.50
CA LEU A 45 -2.82 5.73 -1.07
C LEU A 45 -3.24 5.54 -2.53
N VAL A 46 -2.30 5.69 -3.45
CA VAL A 46 -2.52 5.50 -4.90
C VAL A 46 -1.85 4.20 -5.34
N TYR A 47 -2.57 3.31 -6.04
CA TYR A 47 -2.04 2.03 -6.49
C TYR A 47 -2.70 1.58 -7.83
N ASP A 48 -2.03 0.75 -8.63
CA ASP A 48 -2.60 0.19 -9.88
C ASP A 48 -3.66 -0.86 -9.59
N ASN A 49 -4.76 -0.85 -10.34
CA ASN A 49 -5.85 -1.79 -10.11
C ASN A 49 -5.45 -3.26 -10.43
N HIS A 50 -4.98 -4.00 -9.41
CA HIS A 50 -4.67 -5.44 -9.49
C HIS A 50 -5.67 -6.27 -8.66
N GLU A 51 -6.67 -6.85 -9.34
CA GLU A 51 -7.70 -7.81 -8.90
C GLU A 51 -8.35 -7.69 -7.49
N SER A 52 -9.66 -7.50 -7.52
CA SER A 52 -10.49 -6.95 -6.45
C SER A 52 -10.90 -7.92 -5.31
N HIS A 53 -10.64 -9.22 -5.43
CA HIS A 53 -11.17 -10.21 -4.46
C HIS A 53 -10.31 -10.40 -3.20
N LEU A 54 -9.08 -9.86 -3.20
CA LEU A 54 -8.05 -10.18 -2.22
C LEU A 54 -7.86 -9.09 -1.14
N PHE A 55 -8.68 -8.03 -1.16
CA PHE A 55 -8.37 -6.76 -0.46
C PHE A 55 -9.42 -6.28 0.55
N ILE A 56 -10.52 -6.99 0.78
CA ILE A 56 -11.63 -6.47 1.62
C ILE A 56 -11.19 -6.16 3.07
N THR A 57 -10.39 -7.04 3.67
CA THR A 57 -9.87 -6.86 5.02
C THR A 57 -8.97 -5.63 5.11
N ALA A 58 -8.08 -5.45 4.13
CA ALA A 58 -7.19 -4.31 4.09
C ALA A 58 -7.93 -2.99 3.79
N LEU A 59 -8.98 -3.03 2.95
CA LEU A 59 -9.83 -1.88 2.66
C LEU A 59 -10.61 -1.43 3.90
N ASN A 60 -11.10 -2.37 4.70
CA ASN A 60 -11.76 -2.06 5.97
C ASN A 60 -10.78 -1.38 6.94
N ILE A 61 -9.56 -1.94 7.10
CA ILE A 61 -8.50 -1.34 7.93
C ILE A 61 -8.16 0.08 7.44
N ALA A 62 -8.01 0.25 6.12
CA ALA A 62 -7.73 1.56 5.52
C ALA A 62 -8.83 2.58 5.86
N LYS A 63 -10.09 2.22 5.61
CA LYS A 63 -11.25 3.09 5.85
C LYS A 63 -11.41 3.45 7.32
N GLU A 64 -11.17 2.51 8.23
CA GLU A 64 -11.26 2.74 9.67
C GLU A 64 -10.19 3.72 10.18
N ASN A 65 -9.03 3.76 9.52
CA ASN A 65 -7.87 4.60 9.89
C ASN A 65 -7.69 5.82 8.98
N GLY A 66 -8.71 6.23 8.21
CA GLY A 66 -8.68 7.44 7.39
C GLY A 66 -7.76 7.37 6.17
N VAL A 67 -7.39 6.17 5.72
CA VAL A 67 -6.66 5.99 4.47
C VAL A 67 -7.65 5.94 3.31
N ILE A 68 -7.51 6.88 2.38
CA ILE A 68 -8.27 6.94 1.13
C ILE A 68 -7.48 6.19 0.07
N ILE A 69 -8.10 5.18 -0.55
CA ILE A 69 -7.46 4.40 -1.62
C ILE A 69 -7.98 4.88 -2.97
N LEU A 70 -7.06 5.29 -3.85
CA LEU A 70 -7.33 5.63 -5.24
C LEU A 70 -6.69 4.56 -6.15
N THR A 71 -7.51 3.83 -6.89
CA THR A 71 -7.03 2.87 -7.89
C THR A 71 -6.96 3.54 -9.26
N LEU A 72 -5.87 3.29 -9.98
CA LEU A 72 -5.72 3.76 -11.36
C LEU A 72 -6.37 2.76 -12.33
N PRO A 73 -7.07 3.25 -13.37
CA PRO A 73 -7.68 2.37 -14.37
C PRO A 73 -6.62 1.52 -15.09
N SER A 74 -7.01 0.31 -15.48
CA SER A 74 -6.15 -0.61 -16.22
C SER A 74 -5.61 0.06 -17.49
N HIS A 75 -4.33 -0.20 -17.78
CA HIS A 75 -3.60 0.39 -18.91
C HIS A 75 -3.39 1.92 -18.86
N CYS A 76 -3.59 2.58 -17.71
CA CYS A 76 -3.21 3.99 -17.53
C CYS A 76 -1.96 4.19 -16.65
N SER A 77 -1.36 3.13 -16.10
CA SER A 77 -0.18 3.23 -15.22
C SER A 77 0.97 3.96 -15.90
N HIS A 78 1.31 3.58 -17.13
CA HIS A 78 2.35 4.20 -17.97
C HIS A 78 2.15 5.69 -18.33
N LYS A 79 1.07 6.34 -17.89
CA LYS A 79 0.86 7.78 -18.04
C LYS A 79 0.55 8.48 -16.73
N MET A 80 -0.05 7.77 -15.78
CA MET A 80 -0.60 8.34 -14.56
C MET A 80 0.05 7.85 -13.27
N GLN A 81 0.83 6.76 -13.29
CA GLN A 81 1.64 6.39 -12.14
C GLN A 81 2.87 7.28 -12.11
N PRO A 82 3.03 8.13 -11.08
CA PRO A 82 4.24 8.88 -10.90
C PRO A 82 5.41 7.91 -10.83
N LEU A 83 5.32 6.84 -10.04
CA LEU A 83 6.40 5.85 -9.88
C LEU A 83 6.91 5.23 -11.20
N ASP A 84 6.05 5.03 -12.20
CA ASP A 84 6.41 4.51 -13.52
C ASP A 84 7.01 5.58 -14.45
N MET A 85 6.72 6.85 -14.21
CA MET A 85 7.03 7.98 -15.11
C MET A 85 8.03 9.00 -14.55
N CYS A 86 8.19 9.10 -13.21
CA CYS A 86 9.02 10.06 -12.49
C CYS A 86 9.18 9.70 -10.99
N VAL A 87 10.25 10.17 -10.34
CA VAL A 87 10.41 10.00 -8.88
C VAL A 87 9.39 10.88 -8.15
N LEU A 88 8.54 10.27 -7.31
CA LEU A 88 7.68 11.02 -6.39
C LEU A 88 8.57 11.62 -5.29
N PHE A 89 8.82 12.92 -5.35
CA PHE A 89 9.36 13.67 -4.23
C PHE A 89 8.20 14.02 -3.28
N VAL A 90 8.25 13.48 -2.07
CA VAL A 90 7.45 13.89 -0.91
C VAL A 90 8.38 14.60 0.07
#